data_AF-A0A225CNK7-F1
#
_entry.id   AF-A0A225CNK7-F1
#
_cell.length_a   1.000
_cell.length_b   1.000
_cell.length_c   1.000
_cell.angle_alpha   90.00
_cell.angle_beta   90.00
_cell.angle_gamma   90.00
#
_symmetry.space_group_name_H-M   'P 1'
#
loop_
_entity.id
_entity.type
_entity.pdbx_description
1 polymer ?
#
loop_
_entity_poly.entity_id
_entity_poly.type
_entity_poly.pdbx_seq_one_letter_code
_entity_poly.pdbx_strand_id
1 'polypeptide(L)' 'MDLETFGVVAVVAFFAAYLGTIVVALLQISRVPNLRPWSRAAWILVIVAMPLLGALAWFAIGSRTPEAERAVSRLLR' A
#
# COMPACT_ATOMS: atom_id res chain seq x y z
N MET A 1 -10.18 -28.68 -1.73
CA MET A 1 -9.77 -27.31 -2.10
C MET A 1 -8.30 -27.23 -1.77
N ASP A 2 -7.45 -27.18 -2.80
CA ASP A 2 -6.00 -27.31 -2.64
C ASP A 2 -5.41 -26.05 -2.00
N LEU A 3 -4.27 -26.20 -1.30
CA LEU A 3 -3.61 -25.10 -0.58
C LEU A 3 -3.28 -23.92 -1.50
N GLU A 4 -2.88 -24.21 -2.74
CA GLU A 4 -2.61 -23.22 -3.78
C GLU A 4 -3.87 -22.44 -4.16
N THR A 5 -4.97 -23.15 -4.38
CA THR A 5 -6.28 -22.55 -4.70
C THR A 5 -6.78 -21.68 -3.54
N PHE A 6 -6.60 -22.12 -2.30
CA PHE A 6 -6.91 -21.32 -1.12
C PHE A 6 -6.04 -20.05 -1.04
N GLY A 7 -4.73 -20.17 -1.30
CA GLY A 7 -3.81 -19.04 -1.32
C GLY A 7 -4.21 -17.99 -2.37
N VAL A 8 -4.53 -18.42 -3.59
CA VAL A 8 -4.98 -17.52 -4.66
C VAL A 8 -6.28 -16.82 -4.28
N VAL A 9 -7.28 -17.55 -3.78
CA VAL A 9 -8.57 -16.97 -3.37
C VAL A 9 -8.36 -15.95 -2.24
N ALA A 10 -7.52 -16.26 -1.25
CA ALA A 10 -7.22 -15.36 -0.15
C ALA A 10 -6.54 -14.07 -0.64
N VAL A 11 -5.56 -14.17 -1.53
CA VAL A 11 -4.87 -13.00 -2.11
C VAL A 11 -5.84 -12.13 -2.92
N VAL A 12 -6.66 -12.75 -3.77
CA VAL A 12 -7.65 -12.03 -4.57
C VAL A 12 -8.69 -11.35 -3.68
N ALA A 13 -9.20 -12.05 -2.67
CA ALA A 13 -10.16 -11.48 -1.71
C ALA A 13 -9.56 -10.32 -0.92
N PHE A 14 -8.31 -10.46 -0.47
CA PHE A 14 -7.58 -9.40 0.22
C PHE A 14 -7.42 -8.17 -0.69
N PHE A 15 -6.99 -8.37 -1.94
CA PHE A 15 -6.79 -7.26 -2.87
C PHE A 15 -8.11 -6.57 -3.23
N ALA A 16 -9.19 -7.34 -3.42
CA ALA A 16 -10.53 -6.81 -3.65
C ALA A 16 -11.04 -6.02 -2.44
N ALA A 17 -10.84 -6.52 -1.22
CA ALA A 17 -11.20 -5.81 0.01
C ALA A 17 -10.41 -4.51 0.16
N TYR A 18 -9.10 -4.55 -0.09
CA TYR A 18 -8.23 -3.38 -0.07
C TYR A 18 -8.69 -2.29 -1.05
N LEU A 19 -8.95 -2.65 -2.32
CA LEU A 19 -9.48 -1.72 -3.31
C LEU A 19 -10.86 -1.19 -2.91
N GLY A 20 -11.72 -2.07 -2.38
CA GLY A 20 -13.04 -1.69 -1.87
C GLY A 20 -12.94 -0.64 -0.76
N THR A 21 -12.01 -0.79 0.19
CA THR A 21 -11.76 0.20 1.24
C THR A 21 -11.34 1.55 0.68
N ILE A 22 -10.44 1.57 -0.32
CA ILE A 22 -10.04 2.82 -0.99
C ILE A 22 -11.26 3.51 -1.62
N VAL A 23 -12.07 2.77 -2.38
CA VAL A 23 -13.27 3.32 -3.03
C VAL A 23 -14.24 3.87 -1.99
N VAL A 24 -14.51 3.11 -0.92
CA VAL A 24 -15.39 3.56 0.17
C VAL A 24 -14.86 4.84 0.82
N ALA A 25 -13.57 4.92 1.08
CA ALA A 25 -12.95 6.12 1.66
C ALA A 25 -13.08 7.34 0.74
N LEU A 26 -12.83 7.18 -0.56
CA LEU A 26 -13.02 8.25 -1.55
C LEU A 26 -14.48 8.72 -1.65
N LEU A 27 -15.43 7.77 -1.62
CA LEU A 27 -16.85 8.08 -1.61
C LEU A 27 -17.25 8.83 -0.33
N GLN A 28 -16.75 8.41 0.83
CA GLN A 28 -16.99 9.10 2.10
C GLN A 28 -16.47 10.53 2.05
N ILE A 29 -15.20 10.74 1.65
CA ILE A 29 -14.57 12.07 1.53
C ILE A 29 -15.35 12.99 0.58
N SER A 30 -15.83 12.43 -0.53
CA SER A 30 -16.61 13.18 -1.53
C SER A 30 -17.98 13.59 -1.01
N ARG A 31 -18.57 12.75 -0.14
CA ARG A 31 -19.91 12.95 0.43
C ARG A 31 -19.91 13.77 1.73
N VAL A 32 -18.75 14.02 2.35
CA VAL A 32 -18.69 14.82 3.60
C VAL A 32 -19.20 16.25 3.33
N PRO A 33 -20.33 16.65 3.96
CA PRO A 33 -20.82 18.01 3.86
C PRO A 33 -19.89 18.95 4.63
N ASN A 34 -19.76 20.20 4.17
CA ASN A 34 -18.92 21.25 4.77
C ASN A 34 -17.40 20.98 4.81
N LEU A 35 -16.89 19.98 4.08
CA LEU A 35 -15.45 19.82 3.90
C LEU A 35 -14.91 20.86 2.92
N ARG A 36 -13.92 21.66 3.33
CA ARG A 36 -13.25 22.63 2.45
C ARG A 36 -12.68 21.92 1.20
N PRO A 37 -12.78 22.50 -0.01
CA PRO A 37 -12.30 21.87 -1.24
C PRO A 37 -10.83 21.43 -1.16
N TRP A 38 -9.98 22.27 -0.56
CA TRP A 38 -8.57 21.95 -0.36
C TRP A 38 -8.33 20.77 0.58
N SER A 39 -9.08 20.68 1.68
CA SER A 39 -8.99 19.55 2.60
C SER A 39 -9.45 18.26 1.93
N ARG A 40 -10.49 18.32 1.10
CA ARG A 40 -10.96 17.17 0.30
C ARG A 40 -9.87 16.67 -0.64
N ALA A 41 -9.27 17.58 -1.42
CA ALA A 41 -8.20 17.24 -2.35
C ALA A 41 -6.98 16.63 -1.64
N ALA A 42 -6.58 17.19 -0.49
CA ALA A 42 -5.49 16.65 0.31
C ALA A 42 -5.76 15.21 0.79
N TRP A 43 -6.96 14.93 1.29
CA TRP A 43 -7.32 13.57 1.72
C TRP A 43 -7.35 12.57 0.57
N ILE A 44 -7.92 12.94 -0.57
CA ILE A 44 -7.90 12.10 -1.78
C ILE A 44 -6.46 11.82 -2.19
N LEU A 45 -5.62 12.86 -2.23
CA LEU A 45 -4.21 12.73 -2.60
C LEU A 45 -3.47 11.79 -1.64
N VAL A 46 -3.67 11.91 -0.34
CA VAL A 46 -3.03 11.02 0.65
C VAL A 46 -3.40 9.56 0.40
N ILE A 47 -4.69 9.26 0.20
CA ILE A 47 -5.17 7.89 -0.02
C ILE A 47 -4.61 7.28 -1.30
N VAL A 48 -4.50 8.09 -2.37
CA VAL A 48 -4.02 7.61 -3.67
C VAL A 48 -2.49 7.57 -3.75
N ALA A 49 -1.80 8.53 -3.14
CA ALA A 49 -0.35 8.66 -3.22
C ALA A 49 0.37 7.72 -2.25
N MET A 50 -0.17 7.44 -1.06
CA MET A 50 0.48 6.56 -0.08
C MET A 50 0.87 5.18 -0.62
N PRO A 51 -0.01 4.46 -1.35
CA PRO A 51 0.34 3.17 -1.97
C PRO A 51 1.53 3.29 -2.94
N LEU A 52 1.56 4.36 -3.73
CA LEU A 52 2.65 4.64 -4.67
C LEU A 52 3.94 4.97 -3.94
N LEU A 53 3.88 5.80 -2.90
CA LEU A 53 5.03 6.15 -2.08
C LEU A 53 5.61 4.93 -1.36
N GLY A 54 4.77 4.02 -0.87
CA GLY A 54 5.22 2.76 -0.29
C GLY A 54 5.96 1.87 -1.28
N ALA A 55 5.43 1.73 -2.51
CA ALA A 55 6.10 1.00 -3.58
C ALA A 55 7.42 1.66 -4.00
N LEU A 56 7.43 2.99 -4.14
CA LEU A 56 8.64 3.75 -4.47
C LEU A 56 9.69 3.63 -3.35
N ALA A 57 9.29 3.67 -2.09
CA ALA A 57 10.19 3.49 -0.95
C ALA A 57 10.82 2.08 -0.97
N TRP A 58 10.04 1.05 -1.31
CA TRP A 58 10.57 -0.29 -1.53
C TRP A 58 11.60 -0.32 -2.66
N PHE A 59 11.30 0.28 -3.81
CA PHE A 59 12.24 0.30 -4.93
C PHE A 59 13.51 1.10 -4.64
N ALA A 60 13.42 2.18 -3.88
CA ALA A 60 14.57 3.04 -3.57
C ALA A 60 15.46 2.46 -2.46
N ILE A 61 14.86 1.86 -1.43
CA ILE A 61 15.55 1.46 -0.19
C ILE A 61 15.50 -0.06 -0.01
N GLY A 62 14.29 -0.64 -0.03
CA GLY A 62 14.07 -2.06 0.26
C GLY A 62 14.72 -3.01 -0.76
N SER A 63 14.90 -2.57 -2.00
CA SER A 63 15.62 -3.35 -3.01
C SER A 63 17.11 -3.52 -2.71
N ARG A 64 17.70 -2.59 -1.93
CA ARG A 64 19.14 -2.54 -1.63
C ARG A 64 19.51 -3.13 -0.27
N THR A 65 18.54 -3.37 0.61
CA THR A 65 18.78 -3.93 1.94
C THR A 65 19.44 -5.32 1.94
N PRO A 66 19.17 -6.26 1.00
CA PRO A 66 19.82 -7.57 1.01
C PRO A 66 21.33 -7.51 0.77
N GLU A 67 21.80 -6.53 -0.01
CA GLU A 67 23.23 -6.36 -0.28
C GLU A 67 23.96 -5.77 0.93
N ALA A 68 23.36 -4.78 1.58
CA ALA A 68 23.86 -4.20 2.81
C ALA A 68 23.96 -5.26 3.93
N GLU A 69 22.95 -6.11 4.07
CA GLU A 69 22.93 -7.19 5.07
C GLU A 69 24.04 -8.23 4.81
N ARG A 70 24.28 -8.59 3.54
CA ARG A 70 25.39 -9.47 3.16
C ARG A 70 26.77 -8.83 3.42
N ALA A 71 26.91 -7.53 3.23
CA ALA A 71 28.17 -6.83 3.50
C ALA A 71 28.48 -6.79 5.01
N VAL A 72 27.47 -6.47 5.84
CA VAL A 72 27.62 -6.42 7.30
C VAL A 72 27.92 -7.79 7.89
N SER A 73 27.18 -8.83 7.47
CA SER A 73 27.39 -10.21 7.95
C SER A 73 28.77 -10.77 7.61
N ARG A 74 29.42 -10.31 6.53
CA ARG A 74 30.81 -10.66 6.21
C ARG A 74 31.83 -10.01 7.13
N LEU A 75 31.54 -8.83 7.66
CA LEU A 75 32.44 -8.09 8.56
C LEU A 75 32.37 -8.59 10.01
N LEU A 76 31.23 -9.22 10.37
CA LEU A 76 31.00 -9.80 11.70
C LEU A 76 31.37 -11.28 11.81
N ARG A 77 31.91 -11.88 10.75
CA ARG A 77 32.44 -13.24 10.71
C ARG A 77 33.97 -13.19 10.65
#